data_AF-A0A956Q414-F1
#
_entry.id   AF-A0A956Q414-F1
#
_cell.length_a   1.000
_cell.length_b   1.000
_cell.length_c   1.000
_cell.angle_alpha   90.00
_cell.angle_beta   90.00
_cell.angle_gamma   90.00
#
_symmetry.space_group_name_H-M   'P 1'
#
loop_
_entity.id
_entity.type
_entity.pdbx_description
1 polymer ?
#
loop_
_entity_poly.entity_id
_entity_poly.type
_entity_poly.pdbx_seq_one_letter_code
_entity_poly.pdbx_strand_id
1 'polypeptide(L)'
;GGPQPGGMQGGPPSQTVLVFVKSLAAPIVLYHENPQVLYDEMRKTIAAANPQAPKLVEKPGVGPLKKVSLLDTEISGVALQSISQ
;
A
#
# COMPACT_ATOMS: atom_id res chain seq x y z
N GLY A 1 29.65 -22.51 -9.57
CA GLY A 1 28.63 -21.51 -9.26
C GLY A 1 27.47 -22.22 -8.61
N GLY A 2 27.20 -21.95 -7.34
CA GLY A 2 26.02 -22.50 -6.66
C GLY A 2 24.77 -21.68 -7.01
N PRO A 3 23.57 -22.26 -6.94
CA PRO A 3 22.34 -21.52 -7.16
C PRO A 3 22.19 -20.48 -6.03
N GLN A 4 22.06 -19.22 -6.43
CA GLN A 4 21.69 -18.15 -5.50
C GLN A 4 20.28 -18.42 -4.98
N PRO A 5 20.04 -18.30 -3.66
CA PRO A 5 18.69 -18.38 -3.12
C PRO A 5 17.86 -17.29 -3.79
N GLY A 6 16.70 -17.66 -4.35
CA GLY A 6 15.81 -16.79 -5.12
C GLY A 6 15.19 -15.67 -4.29
N GLY A 7 16.01 -14.76 -3.77
CA GLY A 7 15.59 -13.45 -3.33
C GLY A 7 15.10 -12.69 -4.55
N MET A 8 13.83 -12.31 -4.52
CA MET A 8 13.16 -11.34 -5.40
C MET A 8 13.99 -10.92 -6.62
N GLN A 9 13.86 -11.66 -7.73
CA GLN A 9 14.44 -11.27 -9.02
C GLN A 9 13.70 -10.04 -9.52
N GLY A 10 14.19 -8.87 -9.11
CA GLY A 10 13.65 -7.57 -9.44
C GLY A 10 14.08 -6.62 -8.32
N GLY A 11 14.77 -5.53 -8.65
CA GLY A 11 15.09 -4.50 -7.68
C GLY A 11 13.83 -4.00 -6.95
N PRO A 12 13.98 -3.24 -5.84
CA PRO A 12 12.82 -2.66 -5.18
C PRO A 12 11.97 -1.91 -6.22
N PRO A 13 10.63 -2.06 -6.16
CA PRO A 13 9.77 -1.41 -7.14
C PRO A 13 10.07 0.09 -7.13
N SER A 14 10.17 0.68 -8.32
CA SER A 14 10.51 2.09 -8.52
C SER A 14 9.54 3.05 -7.84
N GLN A 15 8.36 2.55 -7.50
CA GLN A 15 7.32 3.28 -6.79
C GLN A 15 6.70 2.44 -5.67
N THR A 16 6.32 3.10 -4.58
CA THR A 16 5.59 2.49 -3.46
C THR A 16 4.39 3.34 -3.09
N VAL A 17 3.40 2.72 -2.45
CA VAL A 17 2.18 3.41 -1.99
C VAL A 17 2.29 3.65 -0.49
N LEU A 18 2.20 4.91 -0.08
CA LEU A 18 2.12 5.30 1.32
C LEU A 18 0.65 5.49 1.69
N VAL A 19 0.19 4.77 2.71
CA VAL A 19 -1.18 4.89 3.25
C VAL A 19 -1.11 5.57 4.60
N PHE A 20 -1.76 6.72 4.72
CA PHE A 20 -1.80 7.49 5.97
C PHE A 20 -3.05 7.12 6.75
N VAL A 21 -2.87 6.66 7.99
CA VAL A 21 -3.97 6.25 8.87
C VAL A 21 -4.07 7.25 10.01
N LYS A 22 -5.28 7.70 10.36
CA LYS A 22 -5.51 8.79 11.33
C LYS A 22 -4.85 8.57 12.70
N SER A 23 -4.83 7.31 13.15
CA SER A 23 -4.28 6.90 14.45
C SER A 23 -2.78 6.58 14.43
N LEU A 24 -2.12 6.63 13.27
CA LEU A 24 -0.71 6.30 13.11
C LEU A 24 0.12 7.53 12.75
N ALA A 25 1.23 7.73 13.46
CA ALA A 25 2.18 8.80 13.15
C ALA A 25 2.99 8.52 11.87
N ALA A 26 3.33 7.25 11.62
CA ALA A 26 4.05 6.83 10.43
C ALA A 26 3.10 6.24 9.38
N PRO A 27 3.30 6.51 8.07
CA PRO A 27 2.51 5.89 7.03
C PRO A 27 2.81 4.39 6.91
N ILE A 28 1.80 3.64 6.51
CA ILE A 28 1.98 2.24 6.10
C ILE A 28 2.55 2.24 4.68
N VAL A 29 3.71 1.60 4.51
CA VAL A 29 4.34 1.43 3.20
C VAL A 29 3.84 0.14 2.57
N LEU A 30 3.19 0.25 1.41
CA LEU A 30 2.73 -0.88 0.61
C LEU A 30 3.53 -0.98 -0.68
N TYR A 31 4.20 -2.12 -0.82
CA TYR A 31 4.81 -2.55 -2.07
C TYR A 31 3.75 -3.29 -2.88
N HIS A 32 3.58 -2.95 -4.15
CA HIS A 32 2.62 -3.58 -5.05
C HIS A 32 3.24 -3.76 -6.43
N GLU A 33 2.85 -4.81 -7.17
CA GLU A 33 3.36 -5.06 -8.53
C GLU A 33 2.97 -3.92 -9.49
N ASN A 34 1.81 -3.31 -9.24
CA ASN A 34 1.35 -2.11 -9.94
C ASN A 34 0.94 -1.03 -8.91
N PRO A 35 1.89 -0.18 -8.47
CA PRO A 35 1.65 0.85 -7.45
C PRO A 35 0.60 1.88 -7.88
N GLN A 36 0.56 2.24 -9.17
CA GLN A 36 -0.39 3.22 -9.71
C GLN A 36 -1.84 2.73 -9.59
N VAL A 37 -2.10 1.48 -9.96
CA VAL A 37 -3.45 0.88 -9.82
C VAL A 37 -3.87 0.84 -8.36
N LEU A 38 -2.98 0.42 -7.46
CA LEU A 38 -3.26 0.41 -6.02
C LEU A 38 -3.57 1.83 -5.50
N TYR A 39 -2.80 2.83 -5.91
CA TYR A 39 -3.04 4.23 -5.55
C TYR A 39 -4.42 4.72 -5.99
N ASP A 40 -4.80 4.47 -7.25
CA ASP A 40 -6.10 4.90 -7.79
C ASP A 40 -7.27 4.19 -7.11
N GLU A 41 -7.12 2.90 -6.79
CA GLU A 41 -8.10 2.16 -6.00
C GLU A 41 -8.25 2.75 -4.59
N MET A 42 -7.14 3.03 -3.91
CA MET A 42 -7.16 3.62 -2.56
C MET A 42 -7.80 5.00 -2.56
N ARG A 43 -7.56 5.83 -3.58
CA ARG A 43 -8.26 7.13 -3.72
C ARG A 43 -9.76 6.96 -3.84
N LYS A 44 -10.22 5.98 -4.63
CA LYS A 44 -11.65 5.67 -4.76
C LYS A 44 -12.25 5.19 -3.43
N THR A 45 -11.53 4.33 -2.71
CA THR A 45 -11.90 3.88 -1.37
C THR A 45 -12.07 5.05 -0.41
N ILE A 46 -11.11 5.98 -0.35
CA ILE A 46 -11.18 7.16 0.52
C ILE A 46 -12.37 8.04 0.13
N ALA A 47 -12.58 8.29 -1.16
CA ALA A 47 -13.70 9.11 -1.64
C ALA A 47 -15.08 8.48 -1.35
N ALA A 48 -15.16 7.15 -1.29
CA ALA A 48 -16.39 6.42 -1.01
C ALA A 48 -16.60 6.12 0.49
N ALA A 49 -15.66 6.52 1.36
CA ALA A 49 -15.72 6.21 2.78
C ALA A 49 -16.93 6.88 3.43
N ASN A 50 -17.70 6.10 4.19
CA ASN A 50 -18.90 6.58 4.89
C ASN A 50 -18.74 6.37 6.41
N PRO A 51 -18.65 7.45 7.21
CA PRO A 51 -18.56 7.35 8.67
C PRO A 51 -19.71 6.58 9.33
N GLN A 52 -20.88 6.53 8.70
CA GLN A 52 -22.06 5.83 9.23
C GLN A 52 -22.09 4.34 8.85
N ALA A 53 -21.25 3.91 7.90
CA ALA A 53 -21.14 2.52 7.48
C ALA A 53 -19.70 2.17 7.09
N PRO A 54 -18.77 2.09 8.07
CA PRO A 54 -17.37 1.77 7.82
C PRO A 54 -17.22 0.41 7.13
N LYS A 55 -16.30 0.33 6.17
CA LYS A 55 -16.01 -0.91 5.45
C LYS A 55 -14.59 -1.36 5.72
N LEU A 56 -14.43 -2.66 5.95
CA LEU A 56 -13.12 -3.28 5.97
C LEU A 56 -12.57 -3.35 4.54
N VAL A 57 -11.41 -2.75 4.34
CA VAL A 57 -10.67 -2.73 3.07
C VAL A 57 -9.43 -3.56 3.25
N GLU A 58 -9.26 -4.53 2.36
CA GLU A 58 -8.12 -5.43 2.38
C GLU A 58 -7.31 -5.26 1.10
N LYS A 59 -6.00 -5.03 1.24
CA LYS A 59 -5.08 -4.90 0.10
C LYS A 59 -3.89 -5.84 0.24
N PRO A 60 -3.55 -6.61 -0.81
CA PRO A 60 -2.35 -7.43 -0.82
C PRO A 60 -1.09 -6.55 -0.93
N GLY A 61 0.04 -7.06 -0.46
CA GLY A 61 1.34 -6.42 -0.58
C GLY A 61 2.43 -7.42 -1.01
N VAL A 62 3.39 -6.94 -1.79
CA VAL A 62 4.56 -7.71 -2.26
C VAL A 62 5.82 -7.22 -1.54
N GLY A 63 5.99 -7.63 -0.29
CA GLY A 63 7.12 -7.13 0.51
C GLY A 63 7.14 -7.70 1.93
N PRO A 64 7.72 -6.97 2.90
CA PRO A 64 7.66 -7.36 4.31
C PRO A 64 6.21 -7.37 4.83
N LEU A 65 5.35 -6.48 4.30
CA LEU A 65 3.92 -6.47 4.57
C LEU A 65 3.18 -7.23 3.45
N LYS A 66 2.59 -8.39 3.79
CA LYS A 66 1.91 -9.28 2.83
C LYS A 66 0.45 -8.90 2.56
N LYS A 67 -0.20 -8.30 3.55
CA LYS A 67 -1.59 -7.86 3.48
C LYS A 67 -1.79 -6.74 4.50
N VAL A 68 -2.64 -5.78 4.18
CA VAL A 68 -3.15 -4.80 5.13
C VAL A 68 -4.68 -4.86 5.14
N SER A 69 -5.26 -4.74 6.33
CA SER A 69 -6.71 -4.62 6.53
C SER A 69 -6.98 -3.38 7.36
N LEU A 70 -7.74 -2.44 6.81
CA LEU A 70 -8.03 -1.13 7.40
C LEU A 70 -9.51 -0.83 7.27
N LEU A 71 -10.07 -0.06 8.19
CA LEU A 71 -11.36 0.58 7.94
C LEU A 71 -11.13 1.75 6.97
N ASP A 72 -11.97 1.85 5.93
CA ASP A 72 -11.92 2.95 4.95
C ASP A 72 -11.95 4.34 5.61
N THR A 73 -12.76 4.48 6.65
CA THR A 73 -12.92 5.70 7.45
C THR A 73 -11.70 6.08 8.28
N GLU A 74 -10.76 5.16 8.51
CA GLU A 74 -9.50 5.42 9.21
C GLU A 74 -8.36 5.86 8.27
N ILE A 75 -8.57 5.74 6.95
CA ILE A 75 -7.60 6.18 5.94
C ILE A 75 -7.74 7.69 5.75
N SER A 76 -6.71 8.42 6.14
CA SER A 76 -6.64 9.88 6.01
C SER A 76 -6.12 10.34 4.64
N GLY A 77 -5.35 9.50 3.95
CA GLY A 77 -4.77 9.85 2.66
C GLY A 77 -3.92 8.74 2.06
N VAL A 78 -3.51 8.94 0.81
CA VAL A 78 -2.62 8.04 0.08
C VAL A 78 -1.65 8.86 -0.78
N ALA A 79 -0.39 8.41 -0.90
CA ALA A 79 0.62 9.01 -1.76
C ALA A 79 1.37 7.95 -2.56
N LEU A 80 1.82 8.33 -3.77
CA LEU A 80 2.80 7.57 -4.54
C LEU A 80 4.20 8.14 -4.26
N GLN A 81 5.10 7.28 -3.82
CA GLN A 81 6.50 7.63 -3.59
C GLN A 81 7.36 6.98 -4.67
N SER A 82 8.00 7.81 -5.48
CA SER A 82 9.09 7.35 -6.36
C SER A 82 10.36 7.21 -5.54
N ILE A 83 10.98 6.03 -5.57
CA ILE A 83 12.29 5.81 -4.96
C ILE A 83 13.31 6.16 -6.05
N SER A 84 13.65 7.45 -6.14
CA SER A 84 14.79 7.89 -6.94
C SER A 84 16.08 7.42 -6.26
N GLN A 85 16.93 6.71 -7.00
CA GLN A 85 18.33 6.53 -6.63
C GLN A 85 19.13 7.80 -6.91
#